data_AF-A0A357CSA0-F1
#
_entry.id   AF-A0A357CSA0-F1
#
_cell.length_a   1.000
_cell.length_b   1.000
_cell.length_c   1.000
_cell.angle_alpha   90.00
_cell.angle_beta   90.00
_cell.angle_gamma   90.00
#
_symmetry.space_group_name_H-M   'P 1'
#
loop_
_entity.id
_entity.type
_entity.pdbx_description
1 polymer ?
#
loop_
_entity_poly.entity_id
_entity_poly.type
_entity_poly.pdbx_seq_one_letter_code
_entity_poly.pdbx_strand_id
1 'polypeptide(L)'
;TRELVDLMADFPRVRLVDTRKTLPGLRAIQKYAVRVGGGYNHRFNLADAVLIKDNHLKACGSIDAAVAKVRAAVPHTMKIEVEVES
;
A
#
# COMPACT_ATOMS: atom_id res chain seq x y z
N THR A 1 10.60 -13.92 1.86
CA THR A 1 9.24 -13.75 2.41
C THR A 1 8.96 -14.71 3.55
N ARG A 2 9.08 -16.03 3.35
CA ARG A 2 8.86 -17.02 4.43
C ARG A 2 9.66 -16.71 5.68
N GLU A 3 10.96 -16.50 5.52
CA GLU A 3 11.86 -16.12 6.63
C GLU A 3 11.37 -14.89 7.42
N LEU A 4 10.93 -13.82 6.74
CA LEU A 4 10.38 -12.63 7.40
C LEU A 4 9.05 -12.91 8.10
N VAL A 5 8.21 -13.79 7.53
CA VAL A 5 6.95 -14.21 8.18
C VAL A 5 7.26 -15.00 9.46
N ASP A 6 8.26 -15.88 9.42
CA ASP A 6 8.66 -16.69 10.56
C ASP A 6 9.26 -15.83 11.68
N LEU A 7 10.03 -14.78 11.34
CA LEU A 7 10.50 -13.78 12.32
C LEU A 7 9.38 -13.01 13.02
N MET A 8 8.17 -12.99 12.44
CA MET A 8 7.00 -12.29 12.96
C MET A 8 6.01 -13.23 13.64
N ALA A 9 6.38 -14.49 13.91
CA ALA A 9 5.48 -15.51 14.46
C ALA A 9 4.80 -15.10 15.77
N ASP A 10 5.51 -14.36 16.63
CA ASP A 10 4.98 -13.87 17.91
C ASP A 10 3.96 -12.72 17.77
N PHE A 11 3.76 -12.20 16.54
CA PHE A 11 2.88 -11.09 16.23
C PHE A 11 1.72 -11.53 15.30
N PRO A 12 0.77 -12.34 15.78
CA PRO A 12 -0.24 -13.00 14.94
C PRO A 12 -1.21 -12.05 14.23
N ARG A 13 -1.25 -10.78 14.63
CA ARG A 13 -2.09 -9.75 14.00
C ARG A 13 -1.37 -8.96 12.90
N VAL A 14 -0.05 -9.09 12.81
CA VAL A 14 0.76 -8.34 11.85
C VAL A 14 0.85 -9.13 10.55
N ARG A 15 0.74 -8.42 9.42
CA ARG A 15 0.83 -9.01 8.08
C ARG A 15 2.01 -8.40 7.34
N LEU A 16 2.87 -9.25 6.81
CA LEU A 16 3.92 -8.83 5.89
C LEU A 16 3.29 -8.49 4.54
N VAL A 17 3.51 -7.27 4.06
CA VAL A 17 2.97 -6.77 2.78
C VAL A 17 4.07 -6.39 1.81
N ASP A 18 3.86 -6.63 0.52
CA ASP A 18 4.74 -6.16 -0.54
C ASP A 18 4.54 -4.67 -0.90
N THR A 19 5.31 -4.19 -1.88
CA THR A 19 5.18 -2.82 -2.40
C THR A 19 5.19 -2.80 -3.94
N ARG A 20 5.19 -1.61 -4.53
CA ARG A 20 5.41 -1.40 -5.97
C ARG A 20 6.89 -1.29 -6.37
N LYS A 21 7.82 -1.46 -5.42
CA LYS A 21 9.27 -1.51 -5.67
C LYS A 21 9.64 -2.89 -6.24
N THR A 22 9.21 -3.14 -7.47
CA THR A 22 9.33 -4.41 -8.19
C THR A 22 10.18 -4.24 -9.44
N LEU A 23 10.74 -5.33 -9.95
CA LEU A 23 11.38 -5.37 -11.26
C LEU A 23 10.36 -4.95 -12.35
N PRO A 24 10.74 -4.02 -13.26
CA PRO A 24 9.88 -3.63 -14.37
C PRO A 24 9.43 -4.85 -15.18
N GLY A 25 8.14 -4.90 -15.54
CA GLY A 25 7.54 -6.01 -16.29
C GLY A 25 7.23 -7.28 -15.48
N LEU A 26 7.84 -7.48 -14.32
CA LEU A 26 7.75 -8.74 -13.55
C LEU A 26 6.90 -8.64 -12.27
N ARG A 27 6.18 -7.53 -12.07
CA ARG A 27 5.40 -7.27 -10.85
C ARG A 27 4.44 -8.41 -10.50
N ALA A 28 3.70 -8.94 -11.48
CA ALA A 28 2.74 -10.01 -11.24
C ALA A 28 3.39 -11.27 -10.65
N ILE A 29 4.54 -11.66 -11.21
CA ILE A 29 5.29 -12.84 -10.76
C ILE A 29 5.89 -12.59 -9.38
N GLN A 30 6.45 -11.40 -9.13
CA GLN A 30 7.02 -11.07 -7.82
C GLN A 30 5.95 -11.00 -6.71
N LYS A 31 4.78 -10.41 -6.98
CA LYS A 31 3.65 -10.39 -6.04
C LYS A 31 3.09 -11.79 -5.80
N TYR A 32 3.05 -12.64 -6.82
CA TYR A 32 2.70 -14.05 -6.66
C TYR A 32 3.70 -14.77 -5.74
N ALA A 33 5.00 -14.58 -5.93
CA ALA A 33 6.03 -15.16 -5.08
C ALA A 33 5.91 -14.70 -3.60
N VAL A 34 5.48 -13.46 -3.34
CA VAL A 34 5.18 -12.99 -1.98
C VAL A 34 4.03 -13.79 -1.36
N ARG A 35 2.92 -14.00 -2.09
CA ARG A 35 1.79 -14.82 -1.63
C ARG A 35 2.21 -16.25 -1.31
N VAL A 36 2.99 -16.88 -2.20
CA VAL A 36 3.53 -18.24 -2.00
C VAL A 36 4.39 -18.31 -0.74
N GLY A 37 5.16 -17.27 -0.45
CA GLY A 37 5.98 -17.16 0.76
C GLY A 37 5.21 -16.81 2.04
N GLY A 38 3.88 -16.74 2.03
CA GLY A 38 3.06 -16.43 3.21
C GLY A 38 2.80 -14.93 3.45
N GLY A 39 3.25 -14.05 2.56
CA GLY A 39 2.98 -12.61 2.63
C GLY A 39 1.65 -12.23 1.98
N TYR A 40 1.33 -10.94 2.03
CA TYR A 40 0.13 -10.35 1.45
C TYR A 40 0.51 -9.27 0.43
N ASN A 41 -0.39 -9.01 -0.51
CA ASN A 41 -0.15 -8.01 -1.54
C ASN A 41 -0.79 -6.69 -1.13
N HIS A 42 0.00 -5.61 -1.20
CA HIS A 42 -0.53 -4.25 -1.25
C HIS A 42 -1.11 -3.98 -2.66
N ARG A 43 -1.53 -2.74 -2.94
CA ARG A 43 -2.02 -2.32 -4.27
C ARG A 43 -1.03 -2.68 -5.38
N PHE A 44 -1.55 -3.12 -6.52
CA PHE A 44 -0.74 -3.58 -7.65
C PHE A 44 -0.25 -2.40 -8.50
N ASN A 45 -1.08 -1.39 -8.69
CA ASN A 45 -0.81 -0.19 -9.48
C ASN A 45 -1.37 1.08 -8.79
N LEU A 46 -1.41 2.21 -9.52
CA LEU A 46 -1.95 3.47 -9.02
C LEU A 46 -3.49 3.57 -9.09
N ALA A 47 -4.12 2.72 -9.91
CA ALA A 47 -5.57 2.69 -10.13
C ALA A 47 -6.31 1.77 -9.14
N ASP A 48 -5.64 0.89 -8.40
CA ASP A 48 -6.35 -0.03 -7.48
C ASP A 48 -6.73 0.62 -6.14
N ALA A 49 -5.93 1.58 -5.67
CA ALA A 49 -6.14 2.27 -4.39
C ALA A 49 -5.36 3.59 -4.33
N VAL A 50 -5.89 4.56 -3.57
CA VAL A 50 -5.22 5.84 -3.34
C VAL A 50 -4.30 5.71 -2.13
N LEU A 51 -3.06 6.20 -2.29
CA LEU A 51 -2.11 6.37 -1.19
C LEU A 51 -1.57 7.80 -1.27
N ILE A 52 -2.02 8.63 -0.34
CA ILE A 52 -1.59 10.02 -0.19
C ILE A 52 -0.25 9.99 0.56
N LYS A 53 0.80 10.46 -0.12
CA LYS A 53 2.16 10.62 0.42
C LYS A 53 2.46 12.07 0.78
N ASP A 54 3.59 12.31 1.43
CA ASP A 54 4.15 13.63 1.77
C ASP A 54 4.07 14.67 0.62
N ASN A 55 4.43 14.30 -0.61
CA ASN A 55 4.38 15.20 -1.76
C ASN A 55 2.96 15.69 -2.09
N HIS A 56 1.95 14.84 -1.85
CA HIS A 56 0.56 15.21 -2.05
C HIS A 56 0.07 16.13 -0.93
N LEU A 57 0.51 15.88 0.30
CA LEU A 57 0.20 16.74 1.45
C LEU A 57 0.83 18.12 1.28
N LYS A 58 2.09 18.21 0.85
CA LYS A 58 2.77 19.46 0.48
C LYS A 58 2.01 20.23 -0.60
N ALA A 59 1.46 19.53 -1.60
CA ALA A 59 0.66 20.14 -2.66
C ALA A 59 -0.75 20.56 -2.23
N CYS A 60 -1.35 19.89 -1.24
CA CYS A 60 -2.73 20.16 -0.78
C CYS A 60 -2.79 21.05 0.48
N GLY A 61 -1.68 21.26 1.18
CA GLY A 61 -1.58 22.09 2.38
C GLY A 61 -2.01 21.40 3.68
N SER A 62 -2.95 20.45 3.63
CA SER A 62 -3.36 19.67 4.81
C SER A 62 -3.86 18.27 4.46
N ILE A 63 -3.89 17.38 5.46
CA ILE A 63 -4.45 16.02 5.34
C ILE A 63 -5.94 16.08 5.00
N ASP A 64 -6.70 16.93 5.70
CA ASP A 64 -8.15 17.06 5.47
C ASP A 64 -8.47 17.52 4.05
N ALA A 65 -7.74 18.52 3.55
CA ALA A 65 -7.91 19.00 2.17
C ALA A 65 -7.57 17.91 1.15
N ALA A 66 -6.49 17.15 1.37
CA ALA A 66 -6.08 16.07 0.48
C ALA A 66 -7.12 14.93 0.46
N VAL A 67 -7.61 14.50 1.62
CA VAL A 67 -8.61 13.43 1.74
C VAL A 67 -9.95 13.87 1.17
N ALA A 68 -10.41 15.09 1.45
CA ALA A 68 -11.66 15.62 0.89
C ALA A 68 -11.62 15.66 -0.64
N LYS A 69 -10.51 16.14 -1.21
CA LYS A 69 -10.29 16.18 -2.67
C LYS A 69 -10.31 14.79 -3.30
N VAL A 70 -9.68 13.80 -2.66
CA VAL A 70 -9.70 12.41 -3.14
C VAL A 70 -11.11 11.83 -3.06
N ARG A 71 -11.81 11.99 -1.93
CA ARG A 71 -13.17 11.46 -1.73
C ARG A 71 -14.18 12.00 -2.74
N ALA A 72 -14.01 13.24 -3.20
CA ALA A 72 -14.84 13.83 -4.24
C ALA A 72 -14.55 13.27 -5.65
N ALA A 73 -13.36 12.70 -5.87
CA ALA A 73 -12.88 12.29 -7.19
C ALA A 73 -12.88 10.77 -7.42
N VAL A 74 -12.89 9.95 -6.37
CA VAL A 74 -12.80 8.48 -6.48
C VAL A 74 -14.08 7.77 -6.05
N PRO A 75 -14.39 6.58 -6.61
CA PRO A 75 -15.52 5.78 -6.16
C PRO A 75 -15.43 5.42 -4.67
N HIS A 76 -16.58 5.33 -4.01
CA HIS A 76 -16.68 4.96 -2.59
C HIS A 76 -16.13 3.55 -2.26
N THR A 77 -15.95 2.69 -3.27
CA THR A 77 -15.37 1.35 -3.13
C THR A 77 -13.84 1.36 -3.07
N MET A 78 -13.19 2.46 -3.44
CA MET A 78 -11.74 2.57 -3.44
C MET A 78 -11.21 2.91 -2.05
N LYS A 79 -10.20 2.15 -1.59
CA LYS A 79 -9.52 2.45 -0.33
C LYS A 79 -8.61 3.67 -0.49
N ILE A 80 -8.63 4.53 0.54
CA ILE A 80 -7.77 5.71 0.67
C ILE A 80 -6.87 5.49 1.87
N GLU A 81 -5.56 5.43 1.63
CA GLU A 81 -4.52 5.38 2.66
C GLU A 81 -3.76 6.70 2.67
N VAL A 82 -3.31 7.14 3.85
CA VAL A 82 -2.52 8.35 4.04
C VAL A 82 -1.27 8.00 4.84
N GLU A 83 -0.10 8.41 4.34
CA GLU A 83 1.18 8.30 5.04
C GLU A 83 1.35 9.51 5.96
N VAL A 84 1.62 9.27 7.24
CA VAL A 84 1.73 10.28 8.28
C VAL A 84 3.01 10.02 9.08
N GLU A 85 3.75 11.09 9.39
CA GLU A 85 4.98 11.03 10.21
C GLU A 85 4.73 11.46 11.66
N SER A 86 3.73 12.33 11.90
CA SER A 86 3.36 12.90 13.19
C SER A 86 1.90 13.32 13.26
#